data_AF-A0A0S1WB16-F1
#
_entry.id   AF-A0A0S1WB16-F1
#
_cell.length_a   1.000
_cell.length_b   1.000
_cell.length_c   1.000
_cell.angle_alpha   90.00
_cell.angle_beta   90.00
_cell.angle_gamma   90.00
#
_symmetry.space_group_name_H-M   'P 1'
#
loop_
_entity.id
_entity.type
_entity.pdbx_description
1 polymer ?
#
loop_
_entity_poly.entity_id
_entity_poly.type
_entity_poly.pdbx_seq_one_letter_code
_entity_poly.pdbx_strand_id
1 'polypeptide(L)'
;TNMSAILGQCPRKSDCDRMFKLYMAVSVLGAFVSACGGTSGYIVLLRSIHPDLKSLALGMQTLIVRTLGGIPPPIYFGALIDRTCLKWGLKRCGGQGACRLYDSHAFRITFLGLIYGLYGLAYLLWGVLYRQLSNRQKKLVLRSQAKATALEANGNNNPNGHAMVSIFKNKDDLDRDNEST
;
A
#
# COMPACT_ATOMS: atom_id res chain seq x y z
N THR A 1 -40.51 5.86 -20.66
CA THR A 1 -40.35 4.42 -20.91
C THR A 1 -41.01 3.66 -19.76
N ASN A 2 -42.05 2.87 -20.05
CA ASN A 2 -42.77 2.08 -19.04
C ASN A 2 -41.90 0.92 -18.55
N MET A 3 -41.33 1.03 -17.35
CA MET A 3 -40.64 -0.08 -16.68
C MET A 3 -41.64 -0.84 -15.80
N SER A 4 -41.96 -2.07 -16.20
CA SER A 4 -42.74 -3.00 -15.37
C SER A 4 -41.80 -3.78 -14.46
N ALA A 5 -42.19 -3.97 -13.20
CA ALA A 5 -41.48 -4.80 -12.24
C ALA A 5 -42.34 -6.01 -11.89
N ILE A 6 -41.78 -7.21 -11.97
CA ILE A 6 -42.43 -8.46 -11.56
C ILE A 6 -42.07 -8.77 -10.10
N LEU A 7 -43.05 -9.23 -9.32
CA LEU A 7 -42.78 -9.77 -7.99
C LEU A 7 -42.08 -11.12 -8.13
N GLY A 8 -40.97 -11.30 -7.41
CA GLY A 8 -40.16 -12.52 -7.44
C GLY A 8 -38.67 -12.21 -7.47
N GLN A 9 -37.84 -13.25 -7.43
CA GLN A 9 -36.40 -13.11 -7.66
C GLN A 9 -36.12 -12.99 -9.16
N CYS A 10 -35.25 -12.05 -9.54
CA CYS A 10 -34.72 -12.01 -10.91
C CYS A 10 -34.03 -13.34 -11.24
N PRO A 11 -34.20 -13.86 -12.47
CA PRO A 11 -33.55 -15.10 -12.89
C PRO A 11 -32.03 -14.97 -12.72
N ARG A 12 -31.46 -15.83 -11.87
CA ARG A 12 -30.03 -15.80 -11.55
C ARG A 12 -29.27 -16.45 -12.71
N LYS A 13 -28.53 -15.64 -13.47
CA LYS A 13 -27.61 -16.15 -14.49
C LYS A 13 -26.55 -17.04 -13.82
N SER A 14 -26.26 -18.19 -14.43
CA SER A 14 -25.25 -19.17 -13.96
C SER A 14 -23.87 -18.55 -13.79
N ASP A 15 -23.52 -17.54 -14.59
CA ASP A 15 -22.26 -16.79 -14.48
C ASP A 15 -22.07 -16.10 -13.12
N CYS A 16 -23.17 -15.78 -12.42
CA CYS A 16 -23.10 -15.08 -11.14
C CYS A 16 -22.42 -15.92 -10.05
N ASP A 17 -22.56 -17.25 -10.11
CA ASP A 17 -21.96 -18.16 -9.12
C ASP A 17 -20.44 -18.24 -9.28
N ARG A 18 -19.96 -18.40 -10.52
CA ARG A 18 -18.53 -18.42 -10.84
C ARG A 18 -17.86 -17.09 -10.49
N MET A 19 -18.47 -15.96 -10.84
CA MET A 19 -17.91 -14.63 -10.53
C MET A 19 -17.84 -14.38 -9.02
N PHE A 20 -18.84 -14.82 -8.26
CA PHE A 20 -18.84 -14.72 -6.81
C PHE A 20 -17.73 -15.56 -6.17
N LYS A 21 -17.56 -16.81 -6.62
CA LYS A 21 -16.49 -17.71 -6.15
C LYS A 21 -15.10 -17.13 -6.44
N LEU A 22 -14.89 -16.58 -7.64
CA LEU A 22 -13.64 -15.92 -8.00
C LEU A 22 -13.37 -14.70 -7.12
N TYR A 23 -14.37 -13.84 -6.90
CA TYR A 23 -14.24 -12.68 -6.03
C TYR A 23 -13.88 -13.07 -4.60
N MET A 24 -14.56 -14.08 -4.04
CA MET A 24 -14.25 -14.61 -2.71
C MET A 24 -12.81 -15.14 -2.65
N ALA A 25 -12.39 -15.99 -3.59
CA ALA A 25 -11.03 -16.54 -3.62
C ALA A 25 -9.97 -15.43 -3.69
N VAL A 26 -10.13 -14.45 -4.59
CA VAL A 26 -9.20 -13.32 -4.73
C VAL A 26 -9.19 -12.47 -3.46
N SER A 27 -10.34 -12.22 -2.84
CA SER A 27 -10.41 -11.43 -1.61
C SER A 27 -9.70 -12.10 -0.43
N VAL A 28 -9.82 -13.42 -0.29
CA VAL A 28 -9.13 -14.19 0.76
C VAL A 28 -7.62 -14.18 0.55
N LEU A 29 -7.18 -14.43 -0.69
CA LEU A 29 -5.75 -14.37 -1.04
C LEU A 29 -5.18 -12.97 -0.82
N GLY A 30 -5.91 -11.92 -1.23
CA GLY A 30 -5.51 -10.54 -1.02
C GLY A 30 -5.42 -10.17 0.46
N ALA A 31 -6.40 -10.58 1.27
CA ALA A 31 -6.39 -10.36 2.72
C ALA A 31 -5.22 -11.08 3.38
N PHE A 32 -4.93 -12.33 2.98
CA PHE A 32 -3.80 -13.10 3.48
C PHE A 32 -2.46 -12.42 3.17
N VAL A 33 -2.22 -12.05 1.91
CA VAL A 33 -1.00 -11.34 1.50
C VAL A 33 -0.86 -10.01 2.23
N SER A 34 -1.95 -9.26 2.38
CA SER A 34 -1.95 -7.99 3.11
C SER A 34 -1.65 -8.18 4.60
N ALA A 35 -2.14 -9.25 5.23
CA ALA A 35 -1.87 -9.55 6.63
C ALA A 35 -0.41 -9.97 6.84
N CYS A 36 0.12 -10.85 5.99
CA CYS A 36 1.52 -11.27 6.06
C CYS A 36 2.48 -10.10 5.78
N GLY A 37 2.23 -9.33 4.73
CA GLY A 37 3.04 -8.16 4.36
C GLY A 37 2.94 -7.03 5.37
N GLY A 38 1.73 -6.75 5.87
CA GLY A 38 1.50 -5.73 6.88
C GLY A 38 2.20 -6.06 8.20
N THR A 39 2.08 -7.31 8.66
CA THR A 39 2.71 -7.76 9.91
C THR A 39 4.23 -7.77 9.82
N SER A 40 4.79 -8.32 8.74
CA SER A 40 6.25 -8.36 8.54
C SER A 40 6.85 -6.95 8.42
N GLY A 41 6.23 -6.07 7.64
CA GLY A 41 6.66 -4.68 7.53
C GLY A 41 6.57 -3.91 8.86
N TYR A 42 5.52 -4.18 9.64
CA TYR A 42 5.35 -3.58 10.97
C TYR A 42 6.44 -4.02 11.95
N ILE A 43 6.83 -5.31 11.95
CA ILE A 43 7.91 -5.83 12.79
C ILE A 43 9.25 -5.16 12.45
N VAL A 44 9.57 -5.02 11.16
CA VAL A 44 10.79 -4.33 10.72
C VAL A 44 10.79 -2.87 11.19
N LEU A 45 9.66 -2.17 11.04
CA LEU A 45 9.52 -0.78 11.52
C LEU A 45 9.80 -0.66 13.02
N LEU A 46 9.30 -1.60 13.83
CA LEU A 46 9.53 -1.63 15.27
C LEU A 46 10.99 -1.90 15.67
N ARG A 47 11.72 -2.66 14.85
CA ARG A 47 13.16 -2.94 15.04
C ARG A 47 14.03 -1.75 14.65
N SER A 48 13.61 -0.96 13.65
CA SER A 48 14.39 0.19 13.15
C SER A 48 14.27 1.47 13.99
N ILE A 49 13.33 1.56 14.93
CA ILE A 49 13.08 2.79 15.72
C ILE A 49 13.63 2.65 17.14
N HIS A 50 14.26 3.72 17.66
CA HIS A 50 14.74 3.80 19.04
C HIS A 50 13.61 3.58 20.07
N PRO A 51 13.85 2.85 21.18
CA PRO A 51 12.82 2.46 22.16
C PRO A 51 12.02 3.65 22.72
N ASP A 52 12.67 4.80 22.92
CA ASP A 52 12.04 5.98 23.53
C ASP A 52 11.03 6.68 22.62
N LEU A 53 11.08 6.46 21.30
CA LEU A 53 10.19 7.10 20.31
C LEU A 53 9.17 6.14 19.70
N LYS A 54 9.16 4.86 20.11
CA LYS A 54 8.29 3.83 19.51
C LYS A 54 6.81 4.17 19.66
N SER A 55 6.37 4.54 20.86
CA SER A 55 4.96 4.84 21.14
C SER A 55 4.45 6.04 20.34
N LEU A 56 5.25 7.10 20.22
CA LEU A 56 4.93 8.29 19.44
C LEU A 56 4.80 7.95 17.94
N ALA A 57 5.77 7.21 17.39
CA ALA A 57 5.78 6.83 15.98
C ALA A 57 4.58 5.95 15.63
N LEU A 58 4.26 4.96 16.47
CA LEU A 58 3.09 4.09 16.30
C LEU A 58 1.77 4.85 16.42
N GLY A 59 1.69 5.81 17.35
CA GLY A 59 0.55 6.71 17.48
C GLY A 59 0.33 7.51 16.19
N MET A 60 1.38 8.16 15.68
CA MET A 60 1.30 8.92 14.43
C MET A 60 0.97 8.05 13.23
N GLN A 61 1.60 6.89 13.09
CA GLN A 61 1.29 5.93 12.01
C GLN A 61 -0.19 5.53 12.05
N THR A 62 -0.72 5.23 13.22
CA THR A 62 -2.13 4.84 13.39
C THR A 62 -3.07 5.99 13.07
N LEU A 63 -2.75 7.21 13.52
CA LEU A 63 -3.52 8.41 13.20
C LEU A 63 -3.56 8.67 11.70
N ILE A 64 -2.41 8.61 11.02
CA ILE A 64 -2.33 8.82 9.57
C ILE A 64 -3.15 7.77 8.82
N VAL A 65 -3.00 6.49 9.17
CA VAL A 65 -3.73 5.39 8.54
C VAL A 65 -5.24 5.52 8.78
N ARG A 66 -5.67 5.88 9.99
CA ARG A 66 -7.10 6.05 10.30
C ARG A 66 -7.70 7.28 9.63
N THR A 67 -7.00 8.41 9.63
CA THR A 67 -7.50 9.64 9.04
C THR A 67 -7.55 9.56 7.53
N LEU A 68 -6.53 8.98 6.87
CA LEU A 68 -6.49 8.90 5.40
C LEU A 68 -7.16 7.65 4.85
N GLY A 69 -7.09 6.52 5.57
CA GLY A 69 -7.65 5.24 5.13
C GLY A 69 -9.02 4.90 5.74
N GLY A 70 -9.45 5.58 6.80
CA GLY A 70 -10.72 5.32 7.47
C GLY A 70 -11.85 6.26 7.06
N ILE A 71 -11.57 7.57 6.93
CA ILE A 71 -12.62 8.59 6.73
C ILE A 71 -12.93 8.86 5.25
N PRO A 72 -11.95 9.05 4.36
CA PRO A 72 -12.23 9.32 2.95
C PRO A 72 -12.91 8.16 2.21
N PRO A 73 -12.55 6.88 2.44
CA PRO A 73 -13.17 5.78 1.71
C PRO A 73 -14.68 5.67 1.89
N PRO A 74 -15.28 5.62 3.10
CA PRO A 74 -16.73 5.49 3.24
C PRO A 74 -17.48 6.68 2.65
N ILE A 75 -16.92 7.89 2.70
CA ILE A 75 -17.52 9.08 2.08
C ILE A 75 -17.50 8.95 0.55
N TYR A 76 -16.34 8.61 -0.01
CA TYR A 76 -16.16 8.48 -1.45
C TYR A 76 -16.96 7.32 -2.03
N PHE A 77 -16.88 6.14 -1.41
CA PHE A 77 -17.68 4.98 -1.79
C PHE A 77 -19.18 5.27 -1.61
N GLY A 78 -19.61 5.95 -0.55
CA GLY A 78 -21.00 6.35 -0.37
C GLY A 78 -21.51 7.20 -1.55
N ALA A 79 -20.77 8.24 -1.91
CA ALA A 79 -21.11 9.09 -3.06
C ALA A 79 -21.08 8.31 -4.39
N LEU A 80 -20.15 7.36 -4.55
CA LEU A 80 -20.04 6.52 -5.74
C LEU A 80 -21.25 5.58 -5.90
N ILE A 81 -21.73 5.03 -4.79
CA ILE A 81 -22.92 4.17 -4.75
C ILE A 81 -24.15 4.99 -5.19
N ASP A 82 -24.28 6.21 -4.67
CA ASP A 82 -25.36 7.13 -5.04
C ASP A 82 -25.36 7.47 -6.55
N ARG A 83 -24.19 7.51 -7.21
CA ARG A 83 -24.09 7.71 -8.67
C ARG A 83 -24.65 6.56 -9.49
N THR A 84 -24.67 5.35 -8.94
CA THR A 84 -25.23 4.15 -9.62
C THR A 84 -26.72 3.98 -9.38
N CYS A 85 -27.36 4.94 -8.69
CA CYS A 85 -28.77 4.90 -8.40
C CYS A 85 -29.62 5.06 -9.67
N LEU A 86 -30.45 4.06 -9.94
CA LEU A 86 -31.44 4.10 -11.03
C LEU A 86 -32.78 4.70 -10.55
N LYS A 87 -33.14 4.46 -9.29
CA LYS A 87 -34.40 4.96 -8.73
C LYS A 87 -34.29 5.35 -7.26
N TRP A 88 -34.47 6.63 -7.00
CA TRP A 88 -34.55 7.19 -5.65
C TRP A 88 -35.88 6.85 -4.97
N GLY A 89 -35.82 6.54 -3.68
CA GLY A 89 -37.02 6.46 -2.84
C GLY A 89 -37.58 7.85 -2.54
N LEU A 90 -38.88 7.94 -2.23
CA LEU A 90 -39.48 9.14 -1.65
C LEU A 90 -39.68 8.95 -0.15
N LYS A 91 -39.46 10.01 0.62
CA LYS A 91 -39.77 10.06 2.05
C LYS A 91 -41.28 10.24 2.25
N ARG A 92 -41.80 9.75 3.38
CA ARG A 92 -43.22 9.87 3.78
C ARG A 92 -43.71 11.33 3.79
N CYS A 93 -42.82 12.27 4.11
CA CYS A 93 -43.14 13.71 4.20
C CYS A 93 -42.76 14.50 2.92
N GLY A 94 -42.51 13.81 1.80
CA GLY A 94 -41.94 14.42 0.60
C GLY A 94 -40.42 14.57 0.70
N GLY A 95 -39.75 14.51 -0.47
CA GLY A 95 -38.29 14.60 -0.59
C GLY A 95 -37.59 13.29 -0.94
N GLN A 96 -36.34 13.40 -1.40
CA GLN A 96 -35.51 12.27 -1.81
C GLN A 96 -35.08 11.44 -0.58
N GLY A 97 -35.41 10.16 -0.61
CA GLY A 97 -35.00 9.14 0.37
C GLY A 97 -33.82 8.32 -0.13
N ALA A 98 -33.54 7.19 0.53
CA ALA A 98 -32.49 6.27 0.09
C ALA A 98 -32.79 5.69 -1.30
N CYS A 99 -31.75 5.39 -2.07
CA CYS A 99 -31.91 4.74 -3.36
C CYS A 99 -32.42 3.30 -3.19
N ARG A 100 -33.40 2.92 -4.02
CA ARG A 100 -34.08 1.61 -3.96
C ARG A 100 -33.55 0.61 -4.99
N LEU A 101 -33.05 1.10 -6.12
CA LEU A 101 -32.57 0.27 -7.22
C LEU A 101 -31.25 0.82 -7.75
N TYR A 102 -30.22 -0.01 -7.74
CA TYR A 102 -28.88 0.31 -8.21
C TYR A 102 -28.54 -0.49 -9.46
N ASP A 103 -27.78 0.11 -10.37
CA ASP A 103 -27.20 -0.60 -11.50
C ASP A 103 -26.03 -1.48 -11.02
N SER A 104 -26.23 -2.80 -11.06
CA SER A 104 -25.23 -3.78 -10.63
C SER A 104 -23.98 -3.82 -11.52
N HIS A 105 -24.09 -3.51 -12.80
CA HIS A 105 -22.95 -3.54 -13.72
C HIS A 105 -22.08 -2.30 -13.50
N ALA A 106 -22.69 -1.12 -13.50
CA ALA A 106 -21.97 0.13 -13.24
C ALA A 106 -21.31 0.12 -11.86
N PHE A 107 -22.00 -0.40 -10.84
CA PHE A 107 -21.43 -0.56 -9.49
C PHE A 107 -20.16 -1.41 -9.50
N ARG A 108 -20.19 -2.59 -10.14
CA ARG A 108 -19.03 -3.51 -10.16
C ARG A 108 -17.82 -2.90 -10.85
N ILE A 109 -18.02 -2.31 -12.04
CA ILE A 109 -16.93 -1.72 -12.81
C ILE A 109 -16.32 -0.54 -12.05
N THR A 110 -17.15 0.32 -11.47
CA THR A 110 -16.66 1.50 -10.74
C THR A 110 -15.94 1.09 -9.45
N PHE A 111 -16.48 0.13 -8.69
CA PHE A 111 -15.87 -0.34 -7.45
C PHE A 111 -14.53 -1.07 -7.70
N LEU A 112 -14.52 -2.06 -8.60
CA LEU A 112 -13.30 -2.80 -8.92
C LEU A 112 -12.28 -1.91 -9.63
N GLY A 113 -12.72 -1.09 -10.59
CA GLY A 113 -11.85 -0.17 -11.32
C GLY A 113 -11.16 0.82 -10.39
N LEU A 114 -11.89 1.37 -9.40
CA LEU A 114 -11.31 2.27 -8.41
C LEU A 114 -10.27 1.55 -7.54
N ILE A 115 -10.61 0.36 -7.02
CA ILE A 115 -9.70 -0.45 -6.20
C ILE A 115 -8.43 -0.77 -6.98
N TYR A 116 -8.54 -1.37 -8.16
CA TYR A 116 -7.38 -1.70 -8.97
C TYR A 116 -6.59 -0.45 -9.41
N GLY A 117 -7.26 0.67 -9.66
CA GLY A 117 -6.60 1.94 -9.96
C GLY A 117 -5.77 2.48 -8.80
N LEU A 118 -6.33 2.51 -7.58
CA LEU A 118 -5.64 2.92 -6.36
C LEU A 118 -4.44 2.00 -6.05
N TYR A 119 -4.64 0.69 -6.13
CA TYR A 119 -3.57 -0.29 -5.93
C TYR A 119 -2.49 -0.13 -7.00
N GLY A 120 -2.87 0.03 -8.27
CA GLY A 120 -1.94 0.28 -9.37
C GLY A 120 -1.09 1.52 -9.13
N LEU A 121 -1.71 2.65 -8.77
CA LEU A 121 -1.01 3.88 -8.45
C LEU A 121 -0.06 3.71 -7.25
N ALA A 122 -0.51 3.03 -6.19
CA ALA A 122 0.33 2.75 -5.02
C ALA A 122 1.55 1.89 -5.39
N TYR A 123 1.37 0.83 -6.18
CA TYR A 123 2.47 -0.01 -6.65
C TYR A 123 3.43 0.74 -7.58
N LEU A 124 2.92 1.63 -8.43
CA LEU A 124 3.77 2.48 -9.27
C LEU A 124 4.61 3.43 -8.42
N LEU A 125 4.00 4.12 -7.45
CA LEU A 125 4.72 4.99 -6.51
C LEU A 125 5.77 4.21 -5.71
N TRP A 126 5.41 3.03 -5.22
CA TRP A 126 6.34 2.14 -4.51
C TRP A 126 7.49 1.68 -5.40
N GLY A 127 7.20 1.30 -6.65
CA GLY A 127 8.20 0.91 -7.63
C GLY A 127 9.15 2.05 -7.98
N VAL A 128 8.64 3.28 -8.12
CA VAL A 128 9.47 4.48 -8.31
C VAL A 128 10.34 4.74 -7.08
N LEU A 129 9.77 4.70 -5.87
CA LEU A 129 10.51 4.88 -4.62
C LEU A 129 11.61 3.82 -4.47
N TYR A 130 11.30 2.56 -4.76
CA TYR A 130 12.25 1.46 -4.71
C TYR A 130 13.39 1.66 -5.73
N ARG A 131 13.08 2.05 -6.98
CA ARG A 131 14.09 2.39 -7.98
C ARG A 131 14.98 3.55 -7.54
N GLN A 132 14.39 4.60 -6.95
CA GLN A 132 15.14 5.74 -6.42
C GLN A 132 16.06 5.32 -5.27
N LEU A 133 15.56 4.51 -4.33
CA LEU A 133 16.36 4.01 -3.20
C LEU A 133 17.49 3.10 -3.68
N SER A 134 17.20 2.16 -4.58
CA SER A 134 18.21 1.27 -5.18
C SER A 134 19.30 2.07 -5.90
N ASN A 135 18.91 3.09 -6.68
CA ASN A 135 19.87 3.96 -7.35
C ASN A 135 20.70 4.80 -6.36
N ARG A 136 20.13 5.22 -5.23
CA ARG A 136 20.86 5.90 -4.15
C ARG A 136 21.88 4.97 -3.49
N GLN A 137 21.48 3.74 -3.16
CA GLN A 137 22.37 2.74 -2.56
C GLN A 137 23.54 2.43 -3.50
N LYS A 138 23.27 2.17 -4.79
CA LYS A 138 24.32 1.96 -5.80
C LYS A 138 25.28 3.15 -5.88
N LYS A 139 24.77 4.39 -5.87
CA LYS A 139 25.60 5.61 -5.86
C LYS A 139 26.43 5.73 -4.58
N LEU A 140 25.92 5.35 -3.42
CA LEU A 140 26.66 5.38 -2.15
C LEU A 140 27.80 4.36 -2.14
N VAL A 141 27.56 3.13 -2.62
CA VAL A 141 28.58 2.09 -2.76
C VAL A 141 29.68 2.49 -3.75
N LEU A 142 29.32 3.07 -4.90
CA LEU A 142 30.32 3.57 -5.86
C LEU A 142 31.15 4.73 -5.27
N ARG A 143 30.51 5.63 -4.51
CA ARG A 143 31.21 6.73 -3.83
C ARG A 143 32.13 6.24 -2.72
N SER A 144 31.78 5.18 -2.00
CA SER A 144 32.68 4.62 -0.97
C SER A 144 33.89 3.93 -1.59
N GLN A 145 33.69 3.17 -2.67
CA GLN A 145 34.79 2.54 -3.44
C GLN A 145 35.76 3.59 -3.99
N ALA A 146 35.25 4.66 -4.63
CA ALA A 146 36.09 5.73 -5.15
C ALA A 146 36.91 6.44 -4.05
N LYS A 147 36.36 6.60 -2.84
CA LYS A 147 37.09 7.16 -1.69
C LYS A 147 38.20 6.24 -1.20
N ALA A 148 37.98 4.92 -1.20
CA ALA A 148 38.99 3.94 -0.81
C ALA A 148 40.19 3.97 -1.79
N THR A 149 39.93 3.90 -3.10
CA THR A 149 40.98 3.95 -4.12
C THR A 149 41.77 5.27 -4.12
N ALA A 150 41.11 6.41 -3.85
CA ALA A 150 41.79 7.70 -3.74
C ALA A 150 42.71 7.79 -2.50
N LEU A 151 42.34 7.13 -1.39
CA LEU A 151 43.18 7.06 -0.19
C LEU A 151 44.43 6.20 -0.43
N GLU A 152 44.28 5.06 -1.13
CA GLU A 152 45.39 4.17 -1.51
C GLU A 152 46.41 4.88 -2.41
N ALA A 153 45.94 5.65 -3.41
CA ALA A 153 46.81 6.42 -4.30
C ALA A 153 47.59 7.54 -3.57
N ASN A 154 47.02 8.14 -2.53
CA ASN A 154 47.69 9.17 -1.73
C ASN A 154 48.71 8.54 -0.75
N GLY A 155 48.41 7.35 -0.21
CA GLY A 155 49.32 6.61 0.68
C GLY A 155 50.60 6.13 -0.01
N ASN A 156 50.53 5.76 -1.30
CA ASN A 156 51.71 5.32 -2.06
C ASN A 156 52.73 6.44 -2.32
N ASN A 157 52.35 7.72 -2.13
CA ASN A 157 53.26 8.86 -2.23
C ASN A 157 53.88 9.27 -0.88
N ASN A 158 53.53 8.60 0.23
CA ASN A 158 54.10 8.86 1.55
C ASN A 158 54.60 7.55 2.19
N PRO A 159 55.92 7.27 2.21
CA PRO A 159 56.47 5.98 2.63
C PRO A 159 56.35 5.66 4.13
N ASN A 160 55.69 6.49 4.95
CA ASN A 160 55.60 6.31 6.40
C ASN A 160 54.17 6.49 6.94
N GLY A 161 53.21 5.66 6.53
CA GLY A 161 51.81 5.77 6.97
C GLY A 161 51.17 4.45 7.40
N HIS A 162 51.29 4.10 8.68
CA HIS A 162 50.46 3.09 9.32
C HIS A 162 48.99 3.57 9.41
N ALA A 163 48.06 2.64 9.14
CA ALA A 163 46.64 2.60 9.55
C ALA A 163 45.61 3.50 8.83
N MET A 164 44.66 2.88 8.10
CA MET A 164 43.21 3.19 8.14
C MET A 164 42.35 2.15 7.38
N VAL A 165 42.45 0.86 7.72
CA VAL A 165 41.58 -0.19 7.11
C VAL A 165 40.46 -0.64 8.08
N SER A 166 40.51 -0.23 9.35
CA SER A 166 39.60 -0.71 10.39
C SER A 166 38.22 -0.03 10.45
N ILE A 167 38.04 1.15 9.85
CA ILE A 167 36.77 1.90 9.95
C ILE A 167 35.69 1.36 9.00
N PHE A 168 36.08 0.85 7.82
CA PHE A 168 35.10 0.32 6.86
C PHE A 168 34.54 -1.04 7.29
N LYS A 169 35.41 -1.90 7.85
CA LYS A 169 35.02 -3.22 8.36
C LYS A 169 34.01 -3.13 9.52
N ASN A 170 34.12 -2.09 10.36
CA ASN A 170 33.18 -1.86 11.47
C ASN A 170 31.76 -1.53 10.98
N LYS A 171 31.62 -0.89 9.81
CA LYS A 171 30.29 -0.49 9.30
C LYS A 171 29.54 -1.64 8.61
N ASP A 172 30.26 -2.59 8.02
CA ASP A 172 29.66 -3.80 7.44
C ASP A 172 29.29 -4.84 8.52
N ASP A 173 30.05 -4.92 9.62
CA ASP A 173 29.65 -5.75 10.77
C ASP A 173 28.41 -5.18 11.50
N LEU A 174 28.26 -3.84 11.57
CA LEU A 174 27.08 -3.18 12.15
C LEU A 174 25.77 -3.36 11.35
N ASP A 175 25.85 -3.64 10.04
CA ASP A 175 24.67 -3.96 9.22
C ASP A 175 24.32 -5.46 9.31
N ARG A 176 25.34 -6.32 9.44
CA ARG A 176 25.16 -7.77 9.60
C ARG A 176 24.59 -8.19 10.96
N ASP A 177 24.89 -7.45 12.03
CA ASP A 177 24.33 -7.71 13.36
C ASP A 177 22.85 -7.30 13.47
N ASN A 178 22.38 -6.39 12.61
CA ASN A 178 20.98 -5.97 12.54
C ASN A 178 20.11 -6.86 11.65
N GLU A 179 20.72 -7.79 10.91
CA GLU A 179 20.04 -8.83 10.12
C GLU A 179 19.99 -10.20 10.85
N SER A 180 20.59 -10.31 12.04
CA SER A 180 20.61 -11.56 12.83
C SER A 180 20.02 -11.47 14.25
N THR A 181 19.13 -10.50 14.53
CA THR A 181 18.35 -10.44 15.81
C THR A 181 16.85 -10.14 15.63
#